data_AF-A0A9E1N5X6-F1
#
_entry.id   AF-A0A9E1N5X6-F1
#
_cell.length_a   1.000
_cell.length_b   1.000
_cell.length_c   1.000
_cell.angle_alpha   90.00
_cell.angle_beta   90.00
_cell.angle_gamma   90.00
#
_symmetry.space_group_name_H-M   'P 1'
#
loop_
_entity.id
_entity.type
_entity.pdbx_description
1 polymer ?
#
loop_
_entity_poly.entity_id
_entity_poly.type
_entity_poly.pdbx_seq_one_letter_code
_entity_poly.pdbx_strand_id
1 'polypeptide(L)' 'MIYQALALKLKTGGIKKYIRHHDQISSKWPKLQSALKESGILSIRTFEANPTLL' A
#
# COMPACT_ATOMS: atom_id res chain seq x y z
N MET A 1 4.90 20.20 2.35
CA MET A 1 4.68 18.75 2.20
C MET A 1 3.31 18.55 1.59
N ILE A 2 3.20 17.78 0.51
CA ILE A 2 1.92 17.53 -0.18
C ILE A 2 1.33 16.24 0.40
N TYR A 3 0.04 16.25 0.69
CA TYR A 3 -0.72 15.06 1.07
C TYR A 3 -1.60 14.65 -0.10
N GLN A 4 -1.59 13.37 -0.43
CA GLN A 4 -2.45 12.79 -1.46
C GLN A 4 -3.11 11.53 -0.89
N ALA A 5 -4.39 11.34 -1.24
CA ALA A 5 -5.17 10.17 -0.90
C ALA A 5 -5.78 9.59 -2.16
N LEU A 6 -5.87 8.26 -2.23
CA LEU A 6 -6.40 7.53 -3.37
C LEU A 6 -7.37 6.48 -2.86
N ALA A 7 -8.57 6.43 -3.44
CA ALA A 7 -9.51 5.36 -3.20
C ALA A 7 -9.28 4.22 -4.21
N LEU A 8 -8.91 3.04 -3.72
CA LEU A 8 -8.73 1.84 -4.53
C LEU A 8 -9.84 0.84 -4.24
N LYS A 9 -10.20 0.00 -5.22
CA LYS A 9 -11.18 -1.08 -5.03
C LYS A 9 -10.46 -2.40 -4.82
N LEU A 10 -10.82 -3.11 -3.75
CA LEU A 10 -10.33 -4.46 -3.51
C LEU A 10 -11.32 -5.48 -4.07
N LYS A 11 -10.79 -6.61 -4.55
CA LYS A 11 -11.63 -7.76 -4.89
C LYS A 11 -12.32 -8.27 -3.62
N THR A 12 -13.58 -8.70 -3.75
CA THR A 12 -14.35 -9.30 -2.65
C THR A 12 -13.56 -10.44 -2.00
N GLY A 13 -13.44 -10.42 -0.66
CA GLY A 13 -12.67 -11.41 0.11
C GLY A 13 -11.14 -11.27 0.02
N GLY A 14 -10.62 -10.26 -0.68
CA GLY A 14 -9.19 -10.10 -0.95
C GLY A 14 -8.35 -9.58 0.22
N ILE A 15 -8.96 -9.11 1.32
CA ILE A 15 -8.27 -8.35 2.38
C ILE A 15 -7.13 -9.12 3.04
N LYS A 16 -7.35 -10.39 3.40
CA LYS A 16 -6.31 -11.21 4.05
C LYS A 16 -5.07 -11.36 3.17
N LYS A 17 -5.26 -11.55 1.86
CA LYS A 17 -4.16 -11.66 0.91
C LYS A 17 -3.47 -10.31 0.70
N TYR A 18 -4.25 -9.22 0.65
CA TYR A 18 -3.74 -7.86 0.55
C TYR A 18 -2.80 -7.52 1.71
N ILE A 19 -3.25 -7.73 2.96
CA ILE A 19 -2.46 -7.50 4.17
C ILE A 19 -1.17 -8.32 4.13
N ARG A 20 -1.28 -9.64 3.90
CA ARG A 20 -0.11 -10.54 3.83
C ARG A 20 0.93 -10.07 2.80
N HIS A 21 0.50 -9.57 1.65
CA HIS A 21 1.43 -9.05 0.64
C HIS A 21 2.12 -7.77 1.10
N HIS A 22 1.40 -6.86 1.76
CA HIS A 22 1.95 -5.58 2.24
C HIS A 22 2.91 -5.76 3.40
N ASP A 23 2.62 -6.65 4.36
CA ASP A 23 3.51 -6.99 5.47
C ASP A 23 4.86 -7.54 4.99
N GLN A 24 4.89 -8.14 3.79
CA GLN A 24 6.08 -8.75 3.21
C GLN A 24 6.86 -7.80 2.29
N ILE A 25 6.40 -6.58 2.03
CA ILE A 25 7.10 -5.62 1.15
C ILE A 25 8.53 -5.35 1.66
N SER A 26 8.68 -5.17 2.96
CA SER A 26 9.98 -4.86 3.60
C SER A 26 11.04 -5.93 3.33
N SER A 27 10.64 -7.20 3.36
CA SER A 27 11.55 -8.35 3.24
C SER A 27 11.65 -8.94 1.84
N LYS A 28 10.58 -8.87 1.03
CA LYS A 28 10.51 -9.51 -0.29
C LYS A 28 10.65 -8.56 -1.48
N TRP A 29 10.51 -7.25 -1.28
CA TRP A 29 10.46 -6.26 -2.36
C TRP A 29 11.41 -5.08 -2.12
N PRO A 30 12.74 -5.33 -2.00
CA PRO A 30 13.71 -4.25 -1.76
C PRO A 30 13.72 -3.18 -2.86
N LYS A 31 13.56 -3.59 -4.14
CA LYS A 31 13.49 -2.66 -5.27
C LYS A 31 12.31 -1.69 -5.20
N LEU A 32 11.16 -2.15 -4.68
CA LEU A 32 9.99 -1.30 -4.50
C LEU A 32 10.25 -0.21 -3.45
N GLN A 33 10.91 -0.57 -2.34
CA GLN A 33 11.27 0.41 -1.31
C GLN A 33 12.23 1.48 -1.83
N SER A 34 13.25 1.07 -2.61
CA SER A 34 14.16 2.04 -3.26
C SER A 34 13.39 2.97 -4.18
N ALA A 35 12.52 2.44 -5.04
CA ALA A 35 11.72 3.26 -5.97
C ALA A 35 10.80 4.25 -5.24
N LEU A 36 10.16 3.85 -4.13
CA LEU A 36 9.33 4.75 -3.32
C LEU A 36 10.15 5.89 -2.70
N LYS A 37 11.35 5.57 -2.18
CA LYS A 37 12.26 6.57 -1.62
C LYS A 37 12.77 7.54 -2.67
N GLU A 38 13.21 7.03 -3.82
CA GLU A 38 13.67 7.84 -4.97
C GLU A 38 12.57 8.75 -5.51
N SER A 39 11.30 8.31 -5.45
CA SER A 39 10.14 9.11 -5.85
C SER A 39 9.74 10.17 -4.82
N GLY A 40 10.47 10.31 -3.71
CA GLY A 40 10.19 11.29 -2.66
C GLY A 40 8.99 10.95 -1.77
N ILE A 41 8.54 9.69 -1.76
CA ILE A 41 7.45 9.25 -0.88
C ILE A 41 7.96 9.09 0.55
N LEU A 42 7.38 9.86 1.46
CA LEU A 42 7.78 9.88 2.86
C LEU A 42 7.08 8.81 3.70
N SER A 43 5.79 8.58 3.44
CA SER A 43 4.97 7.57 4.11
C SER A 43 3.77 7.21 3.24
N ILE A 44 3.39 5.93 3.26
CA ILE A 44 2.12 5.43 2.72
C ILE A 44 1.39 4.72 3.85
N ARG A 45 0.09 4.98 3.98
CA ARG A 45 -0.80 4.26 4.87
C ARG A 45 -2.00 3.82 4.06
N THR A 46 -2.58 2.70 4.43
CA THR A 46 -3.79 2.18 3.79
C THR A 46 -4.77 1.76 4.87
N PHE A 47 -6.03 2.16 4.69
CA PHE A 47 -7.13 1.88 5.58
C PHE A 47 -8.14 0.98 4.88
N GLU A 48 -8.63 -0.04 5.58
CA GLU A 48 -9.71 -0.88 5.07
C GLU A 48 -11.04 -0.13 5.15
N ALA A 49 -11.74 -0.04 4.02
CA ALA A 49 -13.06 0.57 3.89
C ALA A 49 -13.95 -0.30 2.98
N ASN A 50 -14.23 -1.54 3.36
CA ASN A 50 -14.85 -2.58 2.53
C ASN A 50 -15.99 -2.07 1.60
N PRO A 51 -15.90 -2.22 0.27
CA PRO A 51 -14.89 -2.95 -0.52
C PRO A 51 -13.72 -2.10 -1.04
N THR A 52 -13.57 -0.87 -0.54
CA THR A 52 -12.50 0.05 -0.92
C THR A 52 -11.33 0.03 0.08
N LEU A 53 -10.22 0.59 -0.37
CA LEU A 53 -9.04 0.93 0.40
C LEU A 53 -8.83 2.43 0.26
N LEU A 54 -8.52 3.09 1.38
CA LEU A 54 -8.27 4.53 1.46
C LEU A 54 -6.84 4.84 1.91
#